data_AF-A0A8C3GF80-F1
#
_entry.id   AF-A0A8C3GF80-F1
#
_cell.length_a   1.000
_cell.length_b   1.000
_cell.length_c   1.000
_cell.angle_alpha   90.00
_cell.angle_beta   90.00
_cell.angle_gamma   90.00
#
_symmetry.space_group_name_H-M   'P 1'
#
loop_
_entity.id
_entity.type
_entity.pdbx_description
1 polymer ?
#
loop_
_entity_poly.entity_id
_entity_poly.type
_entity_poly.pdbx_seq_one_letter_code
_entity_poly.pdbx_strand_id
1 'polypeptide(L)'
;MFLGEFSCLGVFYLLLWRDRRRSEPRLAPSQPFNPLLFLPPALCDMTGTSIMYVALNMTSASSFQMLRGSVVVFTGLLSVAFLGRRLELSQWLGIGATILGLLVVGLADLRGGRGQQHRLSEVITGDLLIVAAQVIVAIQMVLEEKFVYKHDVHPLRAVGTEGFFGFVLLALLLVPMYYIPAGGFSANPRGVLEDAPDAFCQLGRRPLISLALLATVASIAFFNFAGLSVTKELSATTRMVLDSLRTLAVWVCSLLLGWESFHALQLVGFGVLLAGTGLYNGLHRALGPCAPRGGAAERQGLLQGEQGGINGES
;
A
#
# COMPACT_ATOMS: atom_id res chain seq x y z
N MET A 1 -0.29 12.98 0.57
CA MET A 1 0.38 11.76 0.08
C MET A 1 1.11 12.04 -1.23
N PHE A 2 0.38 12.28 -2.33
CA PHE A 2 0.96 12.54 -3.66
C PHE A 2 1.98 13.68 -3.73
N LEU A 3 1.87 14.72 -2.91
CA LEU A 3 2.89 15.77 -2.82
C LEU A 3 4.27 15.22 -2.39
N GLY A 4 4.29 14.24 -1.47
CA GLY A 4 5.52 13.58 -1.02
C GLY A 4 6.11 12.70 -2.11
N GLU A 5 5.28 11.92 -2.80
CA GLU A 5 5.72 11.10 -3.93
C GLU A 5 6.24 11.95 -5.09
N PHE A 6 5.53 13.04 -5.43
CA PHE A 6 5.96 13.99 -6.45
C PHE A 6 7.31 14.62 -6.10
N SER A 7 7.58 14.90 -4.82
CA SER A 7 8.88 15.41 -4.37
C SER A 7 10.05 14.46 -4.69
N CYS A 8 9.82 13.14 -4.77
CA CYS A 8 10.82 12.16 -5.17
C CYS A 8 11.33 12.40 -6.60
N LEU A 9 10.48 12.93 -7.49
CA LEU A 9 10.89 13.32 -8.85
C LEU A 9 11.90 14.48 -8.82
N GLY A 10 11.67 15.46 -7.95
CA GLY A 10 12.59 16.56 -7.72
C GLY A 10 13.94 16.07 -7.19
N VAL A 11 13.93 15.18 -6.21
CA VAL A 11 15.15 14.53 -5.67
C VAL A 11 15.88 13.74 -6.75
N PHE A 12 15.15 13.01 -7.61
CA PHE A 12 15.73 12.26 -8.72
C PHE A 12 16.49 13.16 -9.70
N TYR A 13 15.88 14.26 -10.14
CA TYR A 13 16.55 15.21 -11.05
C TYR A 13 17.72 15.93 -10.38
N LEU A 14 17.64 16.23 -9.08
CA LEU A 14 18.77 16.77 -8.32
C LEU A 14 19.93 15.78 -8.25
N LEU A 15 19.65 14.48 -8.03
CA LEU A 15 20.66 13.44 -8.04
C LEU A 15 21.28 13.28 -9.43
N LEU A 16 20.47 13.28 -10.51
CA LEU A 16 20.98 13.25 -11.88
C LEU A 16 21.84 14.47 -12.21
N TRP A 17 21.43 15.66 -11.78
CA TRP A 17 22.20 16.89 -11.98
C TRP A 17 23.54 16.83 -11.24
N ARG A 18 23.56 16.26 -10.02
CA ARG A 18 24.78 16.05 -9.24
C ARG A 18 25.67 14.95 -9.84
N ASP A 19 25.08 13.89 -10.38
CA ASP A 19 25.80 12.77 -10.97
C ASP A 19 26.40 13.13 -12.34
N ARG A 20 25.72 13.99 -13.13
CA ARG A 20 26.30 14.61 -14.34
C ARG A 20 27.52 15.47 -14.08
N ARG A 21 27.73 15.91 -12.84
CA ARG A 21 28.93 16.64 -12.40
C ARG A 21 30.04 15.72 -11.87
N ARG A 22 29.79 14.40 -11.77
CA ARG A 22 30.79 13.41 -11.36
C ARG A 22 31.49 12.82 -12.59
N SER A 23 32.75 12.45 -12.42
CA SER A 23 33.57 11.82 -13.47
C SER A 23 33.12 10.39 -13.82
N GLU A 24 32.49 9.68 -12.86
CA GLU A 24 31.88 8.36 -13.06
C GLU A 24 30.39 8.43 -12.71
N PRO A 25 29.49 8.46 -13.71
CA PRO A 25 28.05 8.46 -13.47
C PRO A 25 27.63 7.10 -12.87
N ARG A 26 26.93 7.13 -11.73
CA ARG A 26 26.43 5.94 -11.05
C ARG A 26 24.99 5.60 -11.42
N LEU A 27 24.20 6.58 -11.87
CA LEU A 27 22.86 6.32 -12.36
C LEU A 27 22.90 5.98 -13.85
N ALA A 28 22.53 4.75 -14.19
CA ALA A 28 22.25 4.40 -15.58
C ALA A 28 21.12 5.30 -16.11
N PRO A 29 21.23 5.85 -17.33
CA PRO A 29 20.14 6.59 -17.95
C PRO A 29 18.95 5.65 -18.11
N SER A 30 17.93 5.84 -17.28
CA SER A 30 16.68 5.08 -17.37
C SER A 30 16.12 5.18 -18.79
N GLN A 31 15.80 4.02 -19.39
CA GLN A 31 15.21 3.91 -20.71
C GLN A 31 14.04 4.92 -20.86
N PRO A 32 13.87 5.52 -22.04
CA PRO A 32 12.70 6.36 -22.30
C PRO A 32 11.44 5.48 -22.24
N PHE A 33 10.63 5.66 -21.20
CA PHE A 33 9.32 5.02 -21.07
C PHE A 33 8.22 6.09 -21.15
N ASN A 34 7.06 5.70 -21.65
CA ASN A 34 5.89 6.57 -21.68
C ASN A 34 5.38 6.82 -20.26
N PRO A 35 5.40 8.07 -19.75
CA PRO A 35 4.98 8.37 -18.37
C PRO A 35 3.54 7.95 -18.08
N LEU A 36 2.67 7.97 -19.09
CA LEU A 36 1.27 7.55 -19.01
C LEU A 36 1.08 6.09 -18.51
N LEU A 37 2.12 5.26 -18.56
CA LEU A 37 2.07 3.90 -18.01
C LEU A 37 1.85 3.88 -16.49
N PHE A 38 2.25 4.93 -15.77
CA PHE A 38 2.06 5.06 -14.33
C PHE A 38 0.71 5.69 -13.94
N LEU A 39 -0.13 6.05 -14.93
CA LEU A 39 -1.46 6.59 -14.67
C LEU A 39 -2.42 5.55 -14.04
N PRO A 40 -2.50 4.28 -14.51
CA PRO A 40 -3.37 3.30 -13.87
C PRO A 40 -2.97 2.97 -12.42
N PRO A 41 -1.68 2.76 -12.06
CA PRO A 41 -1.26 2.65 -10.66
C PRO A 41 -1.67 3.88 -9.82
N ALA A 42 -1.44 5.10 -10.32
CA ALA A 42 -1.82 6.33 -9.61
C ALA A 42 -3.34 6.43 -9.36
N LEU A 43 -4.17 5.98 -10.32
CA LEU A 43 -5.62 5.93 -10.15
C LEU A 43 -6.02 4.88 -9.10
N CYS A 44 -5.43 3.70 -9.15
CA CYS A 44 -5.67 2.65 -8.15
C CYS A 44 -5.26 3.13 -6.75
N ASP A 45 -4.11 3.78 -6.61
CA ASP A 45 -3.64 4.31 -5.33
C ASP A 45 -4.58 5.38 -4.77
N MET A 46 -4.96 6.35 -5.61
CA MET A 46 -5.90 7.40 -5.24
C MET A 46 -7.25 6.81 -4.81
N THR A 47 -7.82 5.92 -5.60
CA THR A 47 -9.13 5.32 -5.32
C THR A 47 -9.06 4.42 -4.07
N GLY A 48 -8.05 3.56 -3.97
CA GLY A 48 -7.87 2.66 -2.82
C GLY A 48 -7.69 3.44 -1.51
N THR A 49 -6.81 4.43 -1.51
CA THR A 49 -6.56 5.29 -0.34
C THR A 49 -7.80 6.13 0.04
N SER A 50 -8.55 6.63 -0.94
CA SER A 50 -9.78 7.39 -0.67
C SER A 50 -10.87 6.53 -0.03
N ILE A 51 -11.11 5.32 -0.57
CA ILE A 51 -12.07 4.37 0.01
C ILE A 51 -11.65 3.98 1.43
N MET A 52 -10.34 3.79 1.66
CA MET A 52 -9.80 3.50 2.99
C MET A 52 -10.08 4.62 4.01
N TYR A 53 -9.90 5.90 3.63
CA TYR A 53 -10.20 7.02 4.53
C TYR A 53 -11.70 7.14 4.83
N VAL A 54 -12.56 6.92 3.83
CA VAL A 54 -14.00 6.88 4.06
C VAL A 54 -14.37 5.75 5.02
N ALA A 55 -13.80 4.56 4.82
CA ALA A 55 -14.07 3.41 5.67
C ALA A 55 -13.57 3.59 7.11
N LEU A 56 -12.44 4.29 7.31
CA LEU A 56 -11.91 4.62 8.64
C LEU A 56 -12.89 5.45 9.49
N ASN A 57 -13.77 6.25 8.85
CA ASN A 57 -14.81 6.99 9.57
C ASN A 57 -16.01 6.11 9.99
N MET A 58 -16.11 4.89 9.45
CA MET A 58 -17.23 3.97 9.68
C MET A 58 -16.87 2.77 10.57
N THR A 59 -15.58 2.42 10.65
CA THR A 59 -15.07 1.31 11.47
C THR A 59 -14.06 1.78 12.53
N SER A 60 -13.60 0.87 13.37
CA SER A 60 -12.56 1.15 14.37
C SER A 60 -11.17 1.22 13.73
N ALA A 61 -10.25 1.98 14.36
CA ALA A 61 -8.87 2.08 13.89
C ALA A 61 -8.14 0.73 13.94
N SER A 62 -8.47 -0.12 14.91
CA SER A 62 -7.90 -1.46 15.04
C SER A 62 -8.41 -2.40 13.93
N SER A 63 -9.72 -2.46 13.67
CA SER A 63 -10.30 -3.21 12.54
C SER A 63 -9.70 -2.77 11.20
N PHE A 64 -9.56 -1.45 10.99
CA PHE A 64 -8.90 -0.89 9.81
C PHE A 64 -7.48 -1.42 9.61
N GLN A 65 -6.64 -1.39 10.64
CA GLN A 65 -5.26 -1.87 10.55
C GLN A 65 -5.15 -3.37 10.27
N MET A 66 -6.08 -4.16 10.81
CA MET A 66 -6.08 -5.62 10.66
C MET A 66 -6.59 -6.06 9.29
N LEU A 67 -7.68 -5.45 8.82
CA LEU A 67 -8.26 -5.74 7.51
C LEU A 67 -7.33 -5.33 6.36
N ARG A 68 -6.45 -4.35 6.57
CA ARG A 68 -5.35 -4.05 5.64
C ARG A 68 -4.42 -5.23 5.41
N GLY A 69 -4.29 -6.15 6.36
CA GLY A 69 -3.52 -7.38 6.20
C GLY A 69 -4.04 -8.29 5.07
N SER A 70 -5.31 -8.12 4.66
CA SER A 70 -5.89 -8.88 3.53
C SER A 70 -5.21 -8.60 2.19
N VAL A 71 -4.51 -7.46 2.05
CA VAL A 71 -3.80 -7.11 0.82
C VAL A 71 -2.80 -8.20 0.40
N VAL A 72 -2.18 -8.91 1.36
CA VAL A 72 -1.23 -10.00 1.09
C VAL A 72 -1.88 -11.13 0.28
N VAL A 73 -3.14 -11.47 0.59
CA VAL A 73 -3.90 -12.51 -0.11
C VAL A 73 -4.14 -12.10 -1.56
N PHE A 74 -4.69 -10.91 -1.75
CA PHE A 74 -5.03 -10.41 -3.09
C PHE A 74 -3.78 -10.19 -3.94
N THR A 75 -2.71 -9.61 -3.39
CA THR A 75 -1.44 -9.44 -4.09
C THR A 75 -0.84 -10.80 -4.47
N GLY A 76 -0.84 -11.79 -3.57
CA GLY A 76 -0.34 -13.13 -3.87
C GLY A 76 -1.09 -13.80 -5.03
N LEU A 77 -2.43 -13.77 -5.00
CA LEU A 77 -3.26 -14.33 -6.07
C LEU A 77 -3.10 -13.59 -7.41
N LEU A 78 -3.08 -12.26 -7.37
CA LEU A 78 -2.89 -11.43 -8.57
C LEU A 78 -1.47 -11.57 -9.15
N SER A 79 -0.45 -11.74 -8.31
CA SER A 79 0.92 -12.03 -8.78
C SER A 79 1.00 -13.36 -9.53
N VAL A 80 0.25 -14.40 -9.14
CA VAL A 80 0.18 -15.64 -9.92
C VAL A 80 -0.48 -15.40 -11.27
N ALA A 81 -1.61 -14.67 -11.28
CA ALA A 81 -2.38 -14.44 -12.50
C ALA A 81 -1.66 -13.52 -13.51
N PHE A 82 -1.02 -12.43 -13.05
CA PHE A 82 -0.45 -11.40 -13.93
C PHE A 82 1.05 -11.49 -14.15
N LEU A 83 1.81 -12.04 -13.20
CA LEU A 83 3.28 -12.21 -13.29
C LEU A 83 3.69 -13.67 -13.55
N GLY A 84 2.74 -14.62 -13.51
CA GLY A 84 3.02 -16.03 -13.79
C GLY A 84 3.88 -16.74 -12.73
N ARG A 85 3.95 -16.21 -11.51
CA ARG A 85 4.69 -16.84 -10.41
C ARG A 85 4.05 -18.16 -9.99
N ARG A 86 4.89 -19.14 -9.63
CA ARG A 86 4.42 -20.39 -9.01
C ARG A 86 4.52 -20.27 -7.49
N LEU A 87 3.38 -20.37 -6.81
CA LEU A 87 3.35 -20.34 -5.34
C LEU A 87 3.73 -21.71 -4.76
N GLU A 88 4.57 -21.68 -3.74
CA GLU A 88 4.89 -22.89 -2.96
C GLU A 88 3.72 -23.29 -2.04
N LEU A 89 3.69 -24.55 -1.60
CA LEU A 89 2.67 -25.04 -0.66
C LEU A 89 2.58 -24.20 0.63
N SER A 90 3.70 -23.71 1.14
CA SER A 90 3.71 -22.82 2.32
C SER A 90 3.02 -21.49 2.08
N GLN A 91 3.09 -20.96 0.85
CA GLN A 91 2.40 -19.72 0.47
C GLN A 91 0.89 -19.94 0.37
N TRP A 92 0.46 -21.08 -0.19
CA TRP A 92 -0.95 -21.47 -0.20
C TRP A 92 -1.53 -21.64 1.21
N LEU A 93 -0.79 -22.30 2.10
CA LEU A 93 -1.18 -22.41 3.51
C LEU A 93 -1.23 -21.04 4.20
N GLY A 94 -0.28 -20.14 3.89
CA GLY A 94 -0.26 -18.77 4.40
C GLY A 94 -1.47 -17.95 3.97
N ILE A 95 -1.88 -18.08 2.69
CA ILE A 95 -3.11 -17.49 2.16
C ILE A 95 -4.35 -18.05 2.88
N GLY A 96 -4.42 -19.37 3.07
CA GLY A 96 -5.54 -19.99 3.78
C GLY A 96 -5.67 -19.51 5.23
N ALA A 97 -4.55 -19.41 5.94
CA ALA A 97 -4.50 -18.91 7.31
C ALA A 97 -4.87 -17.41 7.40
N THR A 98 -4.40 -16.57 6.46
CA THR A 98 -4.78 -15.15 6.43
C THR A 98 -6.27 -14.96 6.17
N ILE A 99 -6.89 -15.74 5.26
CA ILE A 99 -8.34 -15.73 5.04
C ILE A 99 -9.09 -16.11 6.32
N LEU A 100 -8.65 -17.16 7.02
CA LEU A 100 -9.25 -17.54 8.30
C LEU A 100 -9.13 -16.43 9.35
N GLY A 101 -7.96 -15.78 9.43
CA GLY A 101 -7.75 -14.63 10.31
C GLY A 101 -8.72 -13.49 10.02
N LEU A 102 -8.89 -13.11 8.75
CA LEU A 102 -9.84 -12.08 8.33
C LEU A 102 -11.28 -12.41 8.70
N LEU A 103 -11.71 -13.67 8.51
CA LEU A 103 -13.04 -14.12 8.90
C LEU A 103 -13.26 -14.00 10.41
N VAL A 104 -12.25 -14.36 11.22
CA VAL A 104 -12.31 -14.25 12.69
C VAL A 104 -12.38 -12.79 13.13
N VAL A 105 -11.58 -11.90 12.52
CA VAL A 105 -11.61 -10.46 12.80
C VAL A 105 -12.97 -9.86 12.46
N GLY A 106 -13.51 -10.13 11.27
CA GLY A 106 -14.85 -9.65 10.89
C GLY A 106 -15.96 -10.18 11.80
N LEU A 107 -15.88 -11.45 12.23
CA LEU A 107 -16.82 -12.01 13.22
C LEU A 107 -16.68 -11.38 14.61
N ALA A 108 -15.48 -10.93 14.98
CA ALA A 108 -15.25 -10.22 16.24
C ALA A 108 -15.92 -8.86 16.24
N ASP A 109 -15.80 -8.11 15.14
CA ASP A 109 -16.41 -6.79 14.98
C ASP A 109 -17.95 -6.87 15.01
N LEU A 110 -18.53 -7.91 14.39
CA LEU A 110 -19.96 -8.20 14.48
C LEU A 110 -20.46 -8.48 15.92
N ARG A 111 -19.64 -9.13 16.75
CA ARG A 111 -20.01 -9.47 18.13
C ARG A 111 -19.80 -8.30 19.08
N GLY A 112 -18.79 -7.46 18.84
CA GLY A 112 -18.47 -6.27 19.63
C GLY A 112 -19.57 -5.19 19.56
N GLY A 113 -20.32 -5.12 18.46
CA GLY A 113 -21.39 -4.14 18.28
C GLY A 113 -22.79 -4.55 18.78
N ARG A 114 -22.92 -5.60 19.60
CA ARG A 114 -24.21 -6.03 20.18
C ARG A 114 -24.78 -4.96 21.13
N GLY A 115 -25.52 -4.00 20.58
CA GLY A 115 -26.23 -2.96 21.34
C GLY A 115 -27.01 -1.95 20.50
N GLN A 116 -26.64 -1.71 19.23
CA GLN A 116 -27.35 -0.80 18.33
C GLN A 116 -27.25 -1.27 16.86
N GLN A 117 -28.39 -1.61 16.25
CA GLN A 117 -28.46 -2.16 14.90
C GLN A 117 -27.94 -1.20 13.81
N HIS A 118 -28.09 0.12 14.00
CA HIS A 118 -27.54 1.13 13.08
C HIS A 118 -26.01 1.19 13.08
N ARG A 119 -25.36 1.06 14.25
CA ARG A 119 -23.89 1.04 14.33
C ARG A 119 -23.29 -0.23 13.72
N LEU A 120 -23.99 -1.36 13.84
CA LEU A 120 -23.55 -2.62 13.23
C LEU A 120 -23.50 -2.54 11.71
N SER A 121 -24.53 -1.98 11.06
CA SER A 121 -24.52 -1.83 9.60
C SER A 121 -23.39 -0.93 9.10
N GLU A 122 -23.09 0.16 9.83
CA GLU A 122 -22.00 1.08 9.50
C GLU A 122 -20.63 0.40 9.59
N VAL A 123 -20.36 -0.30 10.70
CA VAL A 123 -19.09 -1.04 10.90
C VAL A 123 -18.90 -2.11 9.83
N ILE A 124 -19.93 -2.93 9.55
CA ILE A 124 -19.87 -3.96 8.49
C ILE A 124 -19.58 -3.33 7.13
N THR A 125 -20.24 -2.20 6.83
CA THR A 125 -20.05 -1.50 5.58
C THR A 125 -18.61 -0.97 5.47
N GLY A 126 -18.08 -0.38 6.55
CA GLY A 126 -16.67 0.03 6.65
C GLY A 126 -15.70 -1.13 6.41
N ASP A 127 -15.92 -2.27 7.05
CA ASP A 127 -15.05 -3.45 6.91
C ASP A 127 -15.05 -3.99 5.48
N LEU A 128 -16.22 -4.10 4.84
CA LEU A 128 -16.35 -4.50 3.44
C LEU A 128 -15.67 -3.50 2.49
N LEU A 129 -15.81 -2.20 2.76
CA LEU A 129 -15.12 -1.15 1.99
C LEU A 129 -13.60 -1.27 2.12
N ILE A 130 -13.06 -1.59 3.30
CA ILE A 130 -11.62 -1.80 3.48
C ILE A 130 -11.14 -2.99 2.66
N VAL A 131 -11.85 -4.11 2.70
CA VAL A 131 -11.50 -5.31 1.92
C VAL A 131 -11.56 -5.01 0.42
N ALA A 132 -12.59 -4.31 -0.05
CA ALA A 132 -12.69 -3.86 -1.44
C ALA A 132 -11.53 -2.93 -1.83
N ALA A 133 -11.14 -1.99 -0.95
CA ALA A 133 -10.00 -1.13 -1.17
C ALA A 133 -8.68 -1.91 -1.23
N GLN A 134 -8.51 -2.97 -0.41
CA GLN A 134 -7.30 -3.81 -0.46
C GLN A 134 -7.16 -4.54 -1.79
N VAL A 135 -8.26 -4.87 -2.48
CA VAL A 135 -8.18 -5.42 -3.85
C VAL A 135 -7.58 -4.39 -4.81
N ILE A 136 -8.02 -3.14 -4.73
CA ILE A 136 -7.51 -2.06 -5.59
C ILE A 136 -6.03 -1.78 -5.30
N VAL A 137 -5.66 -1.71 -4.02
CA VAL A 137 -4.25 -1.56 -3.60
C VAL A 137 -3.41 -2.75 -4.06
N ALA A 138 -3.94 -3.98 -4.00
CA ALA A 138 -3.24 -5.15 -4.51
C ALA A 138 -3.00 -5.09 -6.02
N ILE A 139 -3.97 -4.58 -6.80
CA ILE A 139 -3.82 -4.35 -8.24
C ILE A 139 -2.71 -3.32 -8.49
N GLN A 140 -2.70 -2.19 -7.77
CA GLN A 140 -1.64 -1.19 -7.86
C GLN A 140 -0.26 -1.83 -7.65
N MET A 141 -0.09 -2.58 -6.56
CA MET A 141 1.21 -3.20 -6.22
C MET A 141 1.70 -4.17 -7.31
N VAL A 142 0.80 -4.93 -7.91
CA VAL A 142 1.14 -5.88 -8.99
C VAL A 142 1.45 -5.16 -10.30
N LEU A 143 0.72 -4.08 -10.61
CA LEU A 143 1.02 -3.24 -11.79
C LEU A 143 2.36 -2.52 -11.64
N GLU A 144 2.64 -1.94 -10.48
CA GLU A 144 3.93 -1.32 -10.15
C GLU A 144 5.08 -2.31 -10.37
N GLU A 145 4.98 -3.52 -9.80
CA GLU A 145 5.99 -4.55 -9.96
C GLU A 145 6.21 -4.90 -11.43
N LYS A 146 5.12 -5.14 -12.18
CA LYS A 146 5.18 -5.48 -13.60
C LYS A 146 5.85 -4.37 -14.42
N PHE A 147 5.54 -3.10 -14.16
CA PHE A 147 6.07 -1.99 -14.95
C PHE A 147 7.51 -1.63 -14.58
N VAL A 148 7.84 -1.65 -13.29
CA VAL A 148 9.21 -1.40 -12.81
C VAL A 148 10.15 -2.49 -13.30
N TYR A 149 9.73 -3.76 -13.29
CA TYR A 149 10.56 -4.86 -13.79
C TYR A 149 10.71 -4.82 -15.32
N LYS A 150 9.61 -4.61 -16.07
CA LYS A 150 9.63 -4.61 -17.55
C LYS A 150 10.46 -3.47 -18.16
N HIS A 151 10.45 -2.29 -17.54
CA HIS A 151 11.10 -1.10 -18.09
C HIS A 151 12.38 -0.68 -17.31
N ASP A 152 12.80 -1.49 -16.35
CA ASP A 152 13.93 -1.25 -15.43
C ASP A 152 13.99 0.20 -14.91
N VAL A 153 12.83 0.72 -14.49
CA VAL A 153 12.72 2.12 -14.05
C VAL A 153 13.37 2.28 -12.68
N HIS A 154 14.06 3.40 -12.48
CA HIS A 154 14.60 3.74 -11.18
C HIS A 154 13.46 4.03 -10.18
N PRO A 155 13.45 3.48 -8.95
CA PRO A 155 12.33 3.62 -8.02
C PRO A 155 11.93 5.08 -7.74
N LEU A 156 12.90 6.00 -7.54
CA LEU A 156 12.58 7.43 -7.36
C LEU A 156 11.81 8.03 -8.54
N ARG A 157 12.14 7.63 -9.78
CA ARG A 157 11.49 8.16 -10.98
C ARG A 157 10.07 7.62 -11.11
N ALA A 158 9.88 6.33 -10.83
CA ALA A 158 8.56 5.68 -10.87
C ALA A 158 7.59 6.28 -9.83
N VAL A 159 8.00 6.33 -8.56
CA VAL A 159 7.21 6.98 -7.48
C VAL A 159 6.95 8.45 -7.81
N GLY A 160 7.96 9.15 -8.34
CA GLY A 160 7.83 10.54 -8.74
C GLY A 160 6.80 10.79 -9.85
N THR A 161 6.75 9.91 -10.86
CA THR A 161 5.77 10.01 -11.95
C THR A 161 4.37 9.65 -11.50
N GLU A 162 4.21 8.65 -10.64
CA GLU A 162 2.92 8.29 -10.03
C GLU A 162 2.39 9.43 -9.17
N GLY A 163 3.24 9.98 -8.30
CA GLY A 163 2.93 11.14 -7.48
C GLY A 163 2.55 12.38 -8.30
N PHE A 164 3.16 12.59 -9.47
CA PHE A 164 2.77 13.67 -10.38
C PHE A 164 1.33 13.49 -10.91
N PHE A 165 1.00 12.31 -11.44
CA PHE A 165 -0.36 12.04 -11.94
C PHE A 165 -1.39 12.10 -10.82
N GLY A 166 -1.11 11.48 -9.68
CA GLY A 166 -1.98 11.53 -8.51
C GLY A 166 -2.18 12.95 -7.98
N PHE A 167 -1.12 13.77 -7.94
CA PHE A 167 -1.22 15.17 -7.54
C PHE A 167 -2.10 15.98 -8.50
N VAL A 168 -1.91 15.85 -9.82
CA VAL A 168 -2.71 16.55 -10.82
C VAL A 168 -4.17 16.12 -10.76
N LEU A 169 -4.43 14.81 -10.73
CA LEU A 169 -5.80 14.28 -10.66
C LEU A 169 -6.51 14.69 -9.37
N LEU A 170 -5.84 14.61 -8.23
CA LEU A 170 -6.41 15.01 -6.95
C LEU A 170 -6.67 16.52 -6.91
N ALA A 171 -5.75 17.34 -7.44
CA ALA A 171 -5.95 18.79 -7.53
C ALA A 171 -7.16 19.15 -8.40
N LEU A 172 -7.37 18.43 -9.51
CA LEU A 172 -8.57 18.59 -10.35
C LEU A 172 -9.84 18.12 -9.63
N LEU A 173 -9.77 17.03 -8.85
CA LEU A 173 -10.90 16.48 -8.11
C LEU A 173 -11.31 17.36 -6.92
N LEU A 174 -10.38 18.08 -6.29
CA LEU A 174 -10.69 19.02 -5.21
C LEU A 174 -11.62 20.16 -5.66
N VAL A 175 -11.59 20.55 -6.94
CA VAL A 175 -12.45 21.62 -7.47
C VAL A 175 -13.94 21.25 -7.38
N PRO A 176 -14.44 20.13 -7.94
CA PRO A 176 -15.83 19.75 -7.75
C PRO A 176 -16.14 19.37 -6.29
N MET A 177 -15.22 18.73 -5.56
CA MET A 177 -15.45 18.37 -4.14
C MET A 177 -15.69 19.60 -3.24
N TYR A 178 -15.13 20.75 -3.61
CA TYR A 178 -15.38 22.02 -2.92
C TYR A 178 -16.83 22.52 -3.02
N TYR A 179 -17.55 22.17 -4.10
CA TYR A 179 -18.93 22.61 -4.31
C TYR A 179 -19.96 21.57 -3.87
N ILE A 180 -19.55 20.33 -3.59
CA ILE A 180 -20.46 19.24 -3.22
C ILE A 180 -20.78 19.33 -1.71
N PRO A 181 -22.06 19.49 -1.32
CA PRO A 181 -22.45 19.44 0.09
C PRO A 181 -22.33 18.00 0.61
N ALA A 182 -21.64 17.84 1.74
CA ALA A 182 -21.33 16.54 2.33
C ALA A 182 -22.27 16.12 3.47
N GLY A 183 -23.23 16.97 3.85
CA GLY A 183 -24.17 16.67 4.91
C GLY A 183 -23.46 16.24 6.20
N GLY A 184 -23.87 15.12 6.79
CA GLY A 184 -23.27 14.57 8.01
C GLY A 184 -21.86 14.00 7.88
N PHE A 185 -21.29 13.90 6.67
CA PHE A 185 -19.93 13.40 6.45
C PHE A 185 -18.85 14.46 6.63
N SER A 186 -19.22 15.74 6.75
CA SER A 186 -18.26 16.83 6.91
C SER A 186 -18.55 17.63 8.17
N ALA A 187 -17.50 17.84 8.97
CA ALA A 187 -17.52 18.70 10.14
C ALA A 187 -17.03 20.12 9.84
N ASN A 188 -16.79 20.46 8.57
CA ASN A 188 -16.30 21.78 8.21
C ASN A 188 -17.40 22.85 8.32
N PRO A 189 -17.04 24.13 8.56
CA PRO A 189 -18.03 25.20 8.77
C PRO A 189 -19.00 25.43 7.61
N ARG A 190 -18.66 24.96 6.41
CA ARG A 190 -19.43 25.15 5.18
C ARG A 190 -20.26 23.92 4.77
N GLY A 191 -20.14 22.81 5.49
CA GLY A 191 -20.82 21.55 5.18
C GLY A 191 -20.49 20.96 3.80
N VAL A 192 -19.35 21.33 3.22
CA VAL A 192 -18.88 20.83 1.91
C VAL A 192 -17.96 19.63 2.10
N LEU A 193 -17.76 18.82 1.06
CA LEU A 193 -16.92 17.63 1.16
C LEU A 193 -15.46 17.96 1.47
N GLU A 194 -14.90 18.97 0.82
CA GLU A 194 -13.53 19.41 1.04
C GLU A 194 -13.43 20.94 1.01
N ASP A 195 -12.75 21.53 2.00
CA ASP A 195 -12.50 22.98 2.05
C ASP A 195 -10.99 23.25 2.05
N ALA A 196 -10.37 23.06 0.88
CA ALA A 196 -8.94 23.28 0.70
C ALA A 196 -8.49 24.72 1.04
N PRO A 197 -9.21 25.80 0.66
CA PRO A 197 -8.84 27.16 1.05
C PRO A 197 -8.77 27.38 2.57
N ASP A 198 -9.70 26.81 3.33
CA ASP A 198 -9.66 26.89 4.79
C ASP A 198 -8.44 26.13 5.35
N ALA A 199 -8.15 24.94 4.81
CA ALA A 199 -6.95 24.18 5.19
C ALA A 199 -5.65 24.97 4.94
N PHE A 200 -5.54 25.71 3.84
CA PHE A 200 -4.38 26.58 3.58
C PHE A 200 -4.31 27.76 4.56
N CYS A 201 -5.44 28.34 4.94
CA CYS A 201 -5.49 29.37 5.99
C CYS A 201 -5.02 28.81 7.35
N GLN A 202 -5.45 27.61 7.72
CA GLN A 202 -5.04 26.95 8.96
C GLN A 202 -3.53 26.65 8.98
N LEU A 203 -2.99 26.22 7.83
CA LEU A 203 -1.57 25.96 7.65
C LEU A 203 -0.70 27.20 7.89
N GLY A 204 -1.16 28.36 7.40
CA GLY A 204 -0.45 29.64 7.58
C GLY A 204 -0.54 30.21 9.00
N ARG A 205 -1.63 29.93 9.72
CA ARG A 205 -1.86 30.47 11.07
C ARG A 205 -1.20 29.66 12.19
N ARG A 206 -1.12 28.34 12.05
CA ARG A 206 -0.59 27.45 13.09
C ARG A 206 0.66 26.71 12.62
N PRO A 207 1.87 27.14 13.04
CA PRO A 207 3.12 26.55 12.54
C PRO A 207 3.29 25.08 12.95
N LEU A 208 2.67 24.65 14.05
CA LEU A 208 2.65 23.24 14.48
C LEU A 208 1.99 22.32 13.43
N ILE A 209 0.91 22.77 12.78
CA ILE A 209 0.24 22.01 11.72
C ILE A 209 1.15 21.92 10.50
N SER A 210 1.84 23.02 10.16
CA SER A 210 2.79 23.05 9.05
C SER A 210 3.97 22.12 9.27
N LEU A 211 4.54 22.10 10.47
CA LEU A 211 5.62 21.17 10.82
C LEU A 211 5.15 19.71 10.75
N ALA A 212 3.96 19.41 11.29
CA ALA A 212 3.39 18.06 11.22
C ALA A 212 3.11 17.61 9.78
N LEU A 213 2.61 18.51 8.94
CA LEU A 213 2.38 18.25 7.52
C LEU A 213 3.69 17.99 6.78
N LEU A 214 4.71 18.83 7.00
CA LEU A 214 6.03 18.66 6.39
C LEU A 214 6.67 17.32 6.78
N ALA A 215 6.62 16.97 8.07
CA ALA A 215 7.12 15.69 8.57
C ALA A 215 6.38 14.51 7.94
N THR A 216 5.06 14.63 7.78
CA THR A 216 4.23 13.60 7.13
C THR A 216 4.59 13.45 5.64
N VAL A 217 4.76 14.56 4.92
CA VAL A 217 5.17 14.57 3.50
C VAL A 217 6.52 13.90 3.33
N ALA A 218 7.51 14.24 4.17
CA ALA A 218 8.84 13.64 4.13
C ALA A 218 8.79 12.13 4.47
N SER A 219 8.01 11.73 5.48
CA SER A 219 7.82 10.33 5.84
C SER A 219 7.19 9.50 4.72
N ILE A 220 6.18 10.05 4.04
CA ILE A 220 5.51 9.37 2.92
C ILE A 220 6.45 9.23 1.72
N ALA A 221 7.22 10.27 1.41
CA ALA A 221 8.22 10.22 0.34
C ALA A 221 9.23 9.10 0.57
N PHE A 222 9.78 9.00 1.79
CA PHE A 222 10.69 7.93 2.16
C PHE A 222 10.03 6.55 2.13
N PHE A 223 8.81 6.42 2.68
CA PHE A 223 8.07 5.17 2.71
C PHE A 223 7.80 4.61 1.30
N ASN A 224 7.31 5.45 0.38
CA ASN A 224 7.00 5.00 -0.98
C ASN A 224 8.27 4.69 -1.79
N PHE A 225 9.33 5.48 -1.64
CA PHE A 225 10.61 5.17 -2.25
C PHE A 225 11.19 3.83 -1.76
N ALA A 226 11.24 3.63 -0.43
CA ALA A 226 11.74 2.39 0.15
C ALA A 226 10.85 1.20 -0.24
N GLY A 227 9.53 1.38 -0.21
CA GLY A 227 8.56 0.37 -0.63
C GLY A 227 8.78 -0.09 -2.06
N LEU A 228 8.86 0.84 -3.01
CA LEU A 228 9.06 0.49 -4.41
C LEU A 228 10.46 -0.10 -4.68
N SER A 229 11.47 0.31 -3.90
CA SER A 229 12.81 -0.29 -3.96
C SER A 229 12.79 -1.75 -3.51
N VAL A 230 12.03 -2.10 -2.46
CA VAL A 230 11.82 -3.50 -2.04
C VAL A 230 11.08 -4.28 -3.14
N THR A 231 10.06 -3.69 -3.77
CA THR A 231 9.37 -4.34 -4.89
C THR A 231 10.31 -4.61 -6.06
N LYS A 232 11.23 -3.68 -6.36
CA LYS A 232 12.20 -3.82 -7.45
C LYS A 232 13.24 -4.90 -7.18
N GLU A 233 13.79 -4.94 -5.96
CA GLU A 233 14.90 -5.85 -5.62
C GLU A 233 14.44 -7.25 -5.21
N LEU A 234 13.24 -7.36 -4.63
CA LEU A 234 12.67 -8.62 -4.11
C LEU A 234 11.36 -8.95 -4.81
N SER A 235 10.24 -8.38 -4.35
CA SER A 235 8.91 -8.58 -4.93
C SER A 235 7.85 -7.68 -4.29
N ALA A 236 6.70 -7.50 -4.96
CA ALA A 236 5.54 -6.83 -4.35
C ALA A 236 5.01 -7.58 -3.13
N THR A 237 5.07 -8.91 -3.16
CA THR A 237 4.63 -9.75 -2.04
C THR A 237 5.47 -9.49 -0.78
N THR A 238 6.79 -9.33 -0.92
CA THR A 238 7.68 -9.00 0.20
C THR A 238 7.37 -7.62 0.77
N ARG A 239 7.09 -6.63 -0.08
CA ARG A 239 6.64 -5.29 0.36
C ARG A 239 5.36 -5.37 1.20
N MET A 240 4.38 -6.19 0.81
CA MET A 240 3.13 -6.36 1.57
C MET A 240 3.35 -7.03 2.93
N VAL A 241 4.31 -7.96 3.03
CA VAL A 241 4.71 -8.55 4.31
C VAL A 241 5.33 -7.49 5.23
N LEU A 242 6.25 -6.68 4.71
CA LEU A 242 6.81 -5.56 5.48
C LEU A 242 5.73 -4.56 5.91
N ASP A 243 4.73 -4.32 5.07
CA ASP A 243 3.60 -3.47 5.42
C ASP A 243 2.77 -4.04 6.59
N SER A 244 2.56 -5.36 6.58
CA SER A 244 1.87 -6.08 7.66
C SER A 244 2.64 -6.07 8.98
N LEU A 245 3.98 -6.09 8.94
CA LEU A 245 4.81 -5.96 10.15
C LEU A 245 4.70 -4.56 10.75
N ARG A 246 4.59 -3.52 9.90
CA ARG A 246 4.35 -2.15 10.36
C ARG A 246 2.99 -2.03 11.06
N THR A 247 1.91 -2.57 10.48
CA THR A 247 0.58 -2.50 11.10
C THR A 247 0.55 -3.23 12.44
N LEU A 248 1.22 -4.38 12.54
CA LEU A 248 1.45 -5.08 13.82
C LEU A 248 2.12 -4.19 14.86
N ALA A 249 3.24 -3.55 14.50
CA ALA A 249 3.99 -2.72 15.43
C ALA A 249 3.14 -1.56 15.96
N VAL A 250 2.39 -0.88 15.08
CA VAL A 250 1.49 0.22 15.46
C VAL A 250 0.40 -0.27 16.41
N TRP A 251 -0.20 -1.42 16.12
CA TRP A 251 -1.26 -1.99 16.95
C TRP A 251 -0.76 -2.40 18.34
N VAL A 252 0.39 -3.07 18.44
CA VAL A 252 1.01 -3.42 19.74
C VAL A 252 1.29 -2.17 20.55
N CYS A 253 1.88 -1.14 19.95
CA CYS A 253 2.12 0.13 20.62
C CYS A 253 0.82 0.80 21.08
N SER A 254 -0.24 0.76 20.27
CA SER A 254 -1.56 1.30 20.61
C SER A 254 -2.15 0.63 21.86
N LEU A 255 -2.03 -0.69 21.96
CA LEU A 255 -2.45 -1.44 23.15
C LEU A 255 -1.60 -1.12 24.38
N LEU A 256 -0.27 -1.04 24.23
CA LEU A 256 0.65 -0.73 25.34
C LEU A 256 0.40 0.67 25.92
N LEU A 257 0.01 1.62 25.07
CA LEU A 257 -0.34 2.99 25.46
C LEU A 257 -1.78 3.11 25.99
N GLY A 258 -2.58 2.05 25.94
CA GLY A 258 -3.97 2.05 26.38
C GLY A 258 -4.92 2.86 25.50
N TRP A 259 -4.55 3.09 24.23
CA TRP A 259 -5.39 3.83 23.28
C TRP A 259 -6.53 2.98 22.69
N GLU A 260 -6.44 1.66 22.83
CA GLU A 260 -7.42 0.70 22.31
C GLU A 260 -7.90 -0.24 23.42
N SER A 261 -9.17 -0.65 23.32
CA SER A 261 -9.78 -1.59 24.26
C SER A 261 -9.50 -3.04 23.86
N PHE A 262 -9.13 -3.87 24.85
CA PHE A 262 -8.68 -5.23 24.60
C PHE A 262 -9.84 -6.18 24.25
N HIS A 263 -9.96 -6.54 22.98
CA HIS A 263 -10.89 -7.57 22.51
C HIS A 263 -10.14 -8.88 22.22
N ALA A 264 -10.35 -9.89 23.08
CA ALA A 264 -9.64 -11.17 23.00
C ALA A 264 -9.84 -11.91 21.66
N LEU A 265 -11.02 -11.78 21.04
CA LEU A 265 -11.31 -12.43 19.75
C LEU A 265 -10.58 -11.76 18.58
N GLN A 266 -10.43 -10.44 18.65
CA GLN A 266 -9.68 -9.63 17.68
C GLN A 266 -8.18 -9.98 17.75
N LEU A 267 -7.62 -10.15 18.95
CA LEU A 267 -6.25 -10.64 19.16
C LEU A 267 -6.03 -12.02 18.52
N VAL A 268 -6.95 -12.97 18.71
CA VAL A 268 -6.85 -14.32 18.13
C VAL A 268 -6.89 -14.24 16.60
N GLY A 269 -7.84 -13.50 16.03
CA GLY A 269 -7.94 -13.30 14.58
C GLY A 269 -6.67 -12.68 14.00
N PHE A 270 -6.07 -11.73 14.71
CA PHE A 270 -4.80 -11.13 14.33
C PHE A 270 -3.63 -12.09 14.39
N GLY A 271 -3.52 -12.85 15.48
CA GLY A 271 -2.46 -13.85 15.65
C GLY A 271 -2.46 -14.86 14.49
N VAL A 272 -3.64 -15.30 14.07
CA VAL A 272 -3.82 -16.18 12.91
C VAL A 272 -3.43 -15.47 11.61
N LEU A 273 -3.84 -14.21 11.43
CA LEU A 273 -3.47 -13.41 10.25
C LEU A 273 -1.95 -13.25 10.14
N LEU A 274 -1.27 -12.91 11.24
CA LEU A 274 0.18 -12.78 11.31
C LEU A 274 0.90 -14.10 11.06
N ALA A 275 0.40 -15.19 11.64
CA ALA A 275 0.93 -16.52 11.40
C ALA A 275 0.82 -16.90 9.92
N GLY A 276 -0.31 -16.58 9.28
CA GLY A 276 -0.50 -16.77 7.84
C GLY A 276 0.48 -15.97 6.99
N THR A 277 0.65 -14.67 7.29
CA THR A 277 1.61 -13.80 6.61
C THR A 277 3.06 -14.28 6.82
N GLY A 278 3.40 -14.72 8.03
CA GLY A 278 4.72 -15.29 8.34
C GLY A 278 4.96 -16.62 7.59
N LEU A 279 3.96 -17.48 7.51
CA LEU A 279 4.04 -18.74 6.77
C LEU A 279 4.24 -18.49 5.28
N TYR A 280 3.52 -17.51 4.73
CA TYR A 280 3.65 -17.08 3.33
C TYR A 280 5.08 -16.62 3.00
N ASN A 281 5.71 -15.86 3.91
CA ASN A 281 7.06 -15.34 3.71
C ASN A 281 8.18 -16.37 3.97
N GLY A 282 7.84 -17.64 4.22
CA GLY A 282 8.85 -18.64 4.54
C GLY A 282 9.51 -18.42 5.91
N LEU A 283 8.90 -17.67 6.83
CA LEU A 283 9.46 -17.41 8.16
C LEU A 283 9.69 -18.72 8.94
N HIS A 284 8.87 -19.74 8.65
CA HIS A 284 9.03 -21.10 9.15
C HIS A 284 10.37 -21.75 8.74
N ARG A 285 10.96 -21.37 7.59
CA ARG A 285 12.30 -21.82 7.16
C ARG A 285 13.42 -21.05 7.85
N ALA A 286 13.18 -19.78 8.20
CA ALA A 286 14.15 -18.96 8.94
C ALA A 286 14.22 -19.32 10.43
N LEU A 287 13.10 -19.78 11.01
CA LEU A 287 13.00 -20.29 12.38
C LEU A 287 13.31 -21.79 12.49
N GLY A 288 13.33 -22.51 11.36
CA GLY A 288 13.74 -23.91 11.30
C GLY A 288 15.27 -24.07 11.31
N PRO A 289 15.80 -25.22 11.73
CA PRO A 289 17.24 -25.47 11.67
C PRO A 289 17.66 -25.66 10.20
N CYS A 290 18.43 -24.71 9.67
CA CYS A 290 19.18 -24.77 8.40
C CYS A 290 18.38 -25.07 7.12
N ALA A 291 18.13 -24.04 6.29
CA ALA A 291 17.99 -24.21 4.84
C ALA A 291 18.52 -22.99 4.05
N PRO A 292 19.15 -23.16 2.86
CA PRO A 292 19.77 -22.07 2.11
C PRO A 292 18.73 -21.21 1.38
N ARG A 293 19.03 -19.90 1.23
CA ARG A 293 18.21 -18.88 0.57
C ARG A 293 17.97 -19.22 -0.92
N GLY A 294 16.77 -19.72 -1.25
CA GLY A 294 16.32 -20.06 -2.61
C GLY A 294 15.95 -18.89 -3.53
N GLY A 295 16.42 -17.66 -3.25
CA GLY A 295 16.09 -16.47 -4.06
C GLY A 295 16.68 -16.45 -5.47
N ALA A 296 17.54 -17.42 -5.83
CA ALA A 296 18.17 -17.50 -7.14
C ALA A 296 17.30 -18.21 -8.21
N ALA A 297 16.39 -19.10 -7.80
CA ALA A 297 15.57 -19.90 -8.74
C ALA A 297 14.45 -19.07 -9.38
N GLU A 298 13.92 -18.07 -8.68
CA GLU A 298 12.84 -17.22 -9.19
C GLU A 298 13.31 -16.26 -10.30
N ARG A 299 14.61 -15.88 -10.30
CA ARG A 299 15.23 -15.07 -11.37
C ARG A 299 15.38 -15.81 -12.70
N GLN A 300 15.55 -17.14 -12.69
CA GLN A 300 15.76 -17.91 -13.91
C GLN A 300 14.46 -18.15 -14.71
N GLY A 301 13.31 -18.25 -14.05
CA GLY A 301 12.02 -18.42 -14.72
C GLY A 301 11.61 -17.22 -15.59
N LEU A 302 11.92 -16.00 -15.14
CA LEU A 302 11.61 -14.78 -15.90
C LEU A 302 12.53 -14.59 -17.12
N LEU A 303 13.78 -15.07 -17.06
CA LEU A 303 14.71 -15.00 -18.18
C LEU A 303 14.48 -16.13 -19.21
N GLN A 304 14.05 -17.31 -18.77
CA GLN A 304 13.77 -18.44 -19.68
C GLN A 304 12.43 -18.32 -20.40
N GLY A 305 11.45 -17.60 -19.84
CA GLY A 305 10.16 -17.33 -20.50
C GLY A 305 10.28 -16.48 -21.77
N GLU A 306 11.34 -15.68 -21.92
CA GLU A 306 11.57 -14.85 -23.12
C GLU A 306 12.60 -15.43 -24.11
N GLN A 307 13.47 -16.37 -23.70
CA GLN A 307 14.39 -17.03 -24.64
C GLN A 307 13.72 -18.11 -25.50
N GLY A 308 12.53 -18.58 -25.14
CA GLY A 308 11.79 -19.60 -25.89
C GLY A 308 10.96 -19.08 -27.08
N GLY A 309 10.89 -17.76 -27.30
CA GLY A 309 9.92 -17.16 -28.25
C GLY A 309 10.48 -16.46 -29.48
N ILE A 310 11.81 -16.32 -29.63
CA ILE A 310 12.40 -15.48 -30.71
C ILE A 310 13.30 -16.26 -31.69
N ASN A 311 13.63 -17.53 -31.43
CA ASN A 311 14.47 -18.35 -32.33
C ASN A 311 13.76 -19.62 -32.83
N GLY A 312 12.62 -19.46 -33.49
CA GLY A 312 11.94 -20.57 -34.13
C GLY A 312 10.91 -20.11 -35.15
N GLU A 313 11.36 -19.80 -36.36
CA GLU A 313 10.91 -20.45 -37.60
C GLU A 313 11.48 -19.67 -38.80
N SER A 314 12.26 -20.40 -39.61
CA SER A 314 12.64 -20.07 -40.98
C SER A 314 11.50 -20.44 -41.93
#